data_AF-A0A941ES69-F1
#
_entry.id   AF-A0A941ES69-F1
#
_cell.length_a   1.000
_cell.length_b   1.000
_cell.length_c   1.000
_cell.angle_alpha   90.00
_cell.angle_beta   90.00
_cell.angle_gamma   90.00
#
_symmetry.space_group_name_H-M   'P 1'
#
loop_
_entity.id
_entity.type
_entity.pdbx_description
1 polymer ?
#
loop_
_entity_poly.entity_id
_entity_poly.type
_entity_poly.pdbx_seq_one_letter_code
_entity_poly.pdbx_strand_id
1 'polypeptide(L)'
;MGIPEILSAAADLATEGFTTDAGVTVDDVRRDLGMGEWELALGMLVDVSDEHPQPTRFWQLLADAADILHLDRSVAWCHWRSYESTTA
;
A
#
# COMPACT_ATOMS: atom_id res chain seq x y z
N MET A 1 -7.81 -11.86 6.93
CA MET A 1 -6.58 -11.32 7.55
C MET A 1 -6.97 -10.02 8.22
N GLY A 2 -6.27 -9.61 9.29
CA GLY A 2 -6.46 -8.27 9.83
C GLY A 2 -5.75 -7.23 8.96
N ILE A 3 -6.04 -5.96 9.22
CA ILE A 3 -5.42 -4.82 8.53
C ILE A 3 -3.88 -4.85 8.61
N PRO A 4 -3.24 -5.07 9.78
CA PRO A 4 -1.78 -5.05 9.84
C PRO A 4 -1.13 -6.19 9.05
N GLU A 5 -1.75 -7.37 8.98
CA GLU A 5 -1.23 -8.47 8.16
C GLU A 5 -1.35 -8.19 6.66
N ILE A 6 -2.45 -7.55 6.23
CA ILE A 6 -2.65 -7.17 4.83
C ILE A 6 -1.62 -6.12 4.41
N LEU A 7 -1.43 -5.08 5.23
CA LEU A 7 -0.49 -4.00 4.94
C LEU A 7 0.97 -4.47 5.00
N SER A 8 1.31 -5.38 5.91
CA SER A 8 2.64 -6.01 5.93
C SER A 8 2.88 -6.83 4.65
N ALA A 9 1.89 -7.63 4.23
CA ALA A 9 2.01 -8.41 3.00
C ALA A 9 2.12 -7.52 1.75
N ALA A 10 1.47 -6.36 1.73
CA ALA A 10 1.64 -5.37 0.67
C ALA A 10 3.06 -4.79 0.70
N ALA A 11 3.55 -4.38 1.88
CA ALA A 11 4.90 -3.84 2.02
C ALA A 11 6.00 -4.84 1.63
N ASP A 12 5.82 -6.14 1.87
CA ASP A 12 6.75 -7.19 1.44
C ASP A 12 6.74 -7.43 -0.08
N LEU A 13 5.66 -7.05 -0.78
CA LEU A 13 5.54 -7.12 -2.24
C LEU A 13 6.05 -5.87 -2.94
N ALA A 14 6.35 -4.80 -2.21
CA ALA A 14 6.89 -3.59 -2.77
C ALA A 14 8.29 -3.86 -3.35
N THR A 15 8.51 -3.40 -4.58
CA THR A 15 9.77 -3.61 -5.31
C THR A 15 10.98 -2.97 -4.60
N GLU A 16 12.18 -3.55 -4.75
CA GLU A 16 13.42 -3.04 -4.14
C GLU A 16 13.66 -1.55 -4.50
N GLY A 17 13.84 -0.70 -3.48
CA GLY A 17 13.91 0.75 -3.64
C GLY A 17 12.66 1.51 -3.17
N PHE A 18 11.78 0.87 -2.39
CA PHE A 18 10.65 1.51 -1.71
C PHE A 18 11.13 2.59 -0.73
N THR A 19 11.34 3.78 -1.27
CA THR A 19 11.67 5.01 -0.55
C THR A 19 10.92 6.14 -1.23
N THR A 20 9.96 6.79 -0.54
CA THR A 20 9.34 8.03 -1.07
C THR A 20 10.42 9.09 -1.32
N ASP A 21 10.13 10.14 -2.09
CA ASP A 21 10.92 11.38 -2.09
C ASP A 21 11.19 11.95 -0.67
N ALA A 22 10.28 11.73 0.28
CA ALA A 22 10.43 12.10 1.69
C ALA A 22 11.35 11.17 2.52
N GLY A 23 11.96 10.14 1.91
CA GLY A 23 12.84 9.18 2.59
C GLY A 23 12.13 8.09 3.40
N VAL A 24 10.79 7.97 3.33
CA VAL A 24 10.00 6.94 4.03
C VAL A 24 10.30 5.56 3.47
N THR A 25 10.68 4.63 4.35
CA THR A 25 11.06 3.25 3.99
C THR A 25 9.97 2.22 4.38
N VAL A 26 10.14 0.97 3.94
CA VAL A 26 9.29 -0.15 4.40
C VAL A 26 9.33 -0.30 5.92
N ASP A 27 10.46 -0.01 6.56
CA ASP A 27 10.58 -0.10 8.02
C ASP A 27 9.77 0.98 8.74
N ASP A 28 9.61 2.15 8.14
CA ASP A 28 8.71 3.19 8.68
C ASP A 28 7.24 2.76 8.59
N VAL A 29 6.83 2.16 7.47
CA VAL A 29 5.50 1.57 7.33
C VAL A 29 5.27 0.49 8.39
N ARG A 30 6.23 -0.42 8.60
CA ARG A 30 6.15 -1.46 9.64
C ARG A 30 6.07 -0.87 11.06
N ARG A 31 6.82 0.21 11.32
CA ARG A 31 6.77 0.94 12.60
C ARG A 31 5.36 1.50 12.85
N ASP A 32 4.75 2.14 11.86
CA ASP A 32 3.43 2.75 11.98
C ASP A 32 2.31 1.69 12.07
N LEU A 33 2.48 0.52 11.42
CA LEU A 33 1.61 -0.64 11.62
C LEU A 33 1.61 -1.13 13.08
N GLY A 34 2.78 -1.16 13.72
CA GLY A 34 2.93 -1.52 15.12
C GLY A 34 2.28 -0.54 16.09
N MET A 35 2.05 0.71 15.66
CA MET A 35 1.39 1.75 16.44
C MET A 35 -0.12 1.85 16.19
N GLY A 36 -0.66 1.05 15.27
CA GLY A 36 -2.08 1.08 14.92
C GLY A 36 -2.45 2.20 13.95
N GLU A 37 -1.46 2.89 13.36
CA GLU A 37 -1.67 4.00 12.43
C GLU A 37 -1.89 3.46 11.00
N TRP A 38 -2.91 2.62 10.84
CA TRP A 38 -3.14 1.85 9.62
C TRP A 38 -3.51 2.72 8.41
N GLU A 39 -4.27 3.80 8.61
CA GLU A 39 -4.59 4.74 7.53
C GLU A 39 -3.33 5.47 7.02
N LEU A 40 -2.42 5.83 7.94
CA LEU A 40 -1.15 6.46 7.60
C LEU A 40 -0.24 5.49 6.85
N ALA A 41 -0.11 4.26 7.36
CA ALA A 41 0.65 3.19 6.70
C ALA A 41 0.13 2.91 5.29
N LEU A 42 -1.19 2.88 5.11
CA LEU A 42 -1.81 2.73 3.79
C LEU A 42 -1.49 3.91 2.87
N GLY A 43 -1.61 5.15 3.36
CA GLY A 43 -1.29 6.36 2.60
C GLY A 43 0.16 6.36 2.11
N MET A 44 1.10 6.04 2.99
CA MET A 44 2.51 5.92 2.64
C MET A 44 2.76 4.85 1.57
N LEU A 45 2.11 3.70 1.68
CA LEU A 45 2.21 2.63 0.67
C LEU A 45 1.65 3.08 -0.68
N VAL A 46 0.55 3.82 -0.71
CA VAL A 46 -0.02 4.37 -1.95
C VAL A 46 0.93 5.39 -2.58
N ASP A 47 1.45 6.34 -1.79
CA ASP A 47 2.28 7.44 -2.28
C ASP A 47 3.60 6.95 -2.87
N VAL A 48 4.36 6.09 -2.16
CA VAL A 48 5.61 5.50 -2.69
C VAL A 48 5.35 4.72 -3.98
N SER A 49 4.22 4.05 -4.04
CA SER A 49 3.88 3.15 -5.14
C SER A 49 3.31 3.87 -6.35
N ASP A 50 2.98 5.15 -6.23
CA ASP A 50 2.59 5.94 -7.40
C ASP A 50 3.81 6.24 -8.27
N GLU A 51 4.98 6.46 -7.65
CA GLU A 51 6.25 6.81 -8.29
C GLU A 51 6.96 5.62 -8.95
N HIS A 52 6.60 4.38 -8.56
CA HIS A 52 7.25 3.16 -9.04
C HIS A 52 6.24 2.11 -9.53
N PRO A 53 6.54 1.36 -10.60
CA PRO A 53 5.73 0.22 -11.00
C PRO A 53 5.65 -0.81 -9.86
N GLN A 54 4.44 -1.19 -9.47
CA GLN A 54 4.20 -2.22 -8.46
C GLN A 54 3.38 -3.38 -9.04
N PRO A 55 3.54 -4.60 -8.51
CA PRO A 55 2.79 -5.75 -8.98
C PRO A 55 1.28 -5.60 -8.70
N THR A 56 0.40 -6.12 -9.56
CA THR A 56 -1.06 -6.06 -9.37
C THR A 56 -1.50 -6.56 -7.98
N ARG A 57 -0.85 -7.59 -7.46
CA ARG A 57 -1.16 -8.16 -6.13
C ARG A 57 -0.95 -7.14 -4.99
N PHE A 58 0.01 -6.23 -5.13
CA PHE A 58 0.25 -5.15 -4.17
C PHE A 58 -0.99 -4.25 -4.05
N TRP A 59 -1.48 -3.77 -5.20
CA TRP A 59 -2.65 -2.89 -5.27
C TRP A 59 -3.94 -3.57 -4.80
N GLN A 60 -4.09 -4.87 -5.04
CA GLN A 60 -5.23 -5.65 -4.53
C GLN A 60 -5.24 -5.70 -3.00
N LEU A 61 -4.10 -5.93 -2.36
CA LEU A 61 -4.00 -5.93 -0.89
C LEU A 61 -4.29 -4.55 -0.30
N LEU A 62 -3.83 -3.48 -0.96
CA LEU A 62 -4.16 -2.12 -0.54
C LEU A 62 -5.66 -1.81 -0.67
N ALA A 63 -6.31 -2.29 -1.72
CA ALA A 63 -7.76 -2.14 -1.87
C ALA A 63 -8.51 -2.87 -0.74
N ASP A 64 -8.10 -4.10 -0.41
CA ASP A 64 -8.69 -4.87 0.70
C ASP A 64 -8.51 -4.13 2.05
N ALA A 65 -7.32 -3.59 2.32
CA ALA A 65 -7.08 -2.82 3.53
C ALA A 65 -7.89 -1.51 3.57
N ALA A 66 -7.98 -0.79 2.44
CA ALA A 66 -8.76 0.44 2.33
C ALA A 66 -10.27 0.19 2.53
N ASP A 67 -10.79 -0.94 2.06
CA ASP A 67 -12.20 -1.32 2.22
C ASP A 67 -12.54 -1.59 3.70
N ILE A 68 -11.67 -2.33 4.40
CA ILE A 68 -11.82 -2.58 5.85
C ILE A 68 -11.71 -1.26 6.65
N LEU A 69 -10.88 -0.31 6.20
CA LEU A 69 -10.73 1.02 6.80
C LEU A 69 -11.82 2.03 6.35
N HIS A 70 -12.75 1.63 5.47
CA HIS A 70 -13.78 2.52 4.90
C HIS A 70 -13.22 3.77 4.19
N LEU A 71 -12.09 3.62 3.51
CA LEU A 71 -11.44 4.66 2.73
C LEU A 71 -11.85 4.55 1.24
N ASP A 72 -13.09 4.89 0.92
CA ASP A 72 -13.69 4.69 -0.42
C ASP A 72 -12.84 5.26 -1.58
N ARG A 73 -12.22 6.43 -1.36
CA ARG A 73 -11.33 7.05 -2.37
C ARG A 73 -10.10 6.18 -2.63
N SER A 74 -9.49 5.65 -1.58
CA SER A 74 -8.31 4.80 -1.67
C SER A 74 -8.64 3.45 -2.29
N VAL A 75 -9.82 2.88 -1.98
CA VAL A 75 -10.35 1.67 -2.65
C VAL A 75 -10.44 1.88 -4.15
N ALA A 76 -11.10 2.95 -4.59
CA ALA A 76 -11.26 3.26 -6.01
C ALA A 76 -9.92 3.45 -6.72
N TRP A 77 -8.97 4.16 -6.09
CA TRP A 77 -7.63 4.37 -6.62
C TRP A 77 -6.83 3.07 -6.76
N CYS A 78 -6.82 2.23 -5.71
CA CYS A 78 -6.07 0.96 -5.72
C CYS A 78 -6.63 -0.02 -6.76
N HIS A 79 -7.96 -0.07 -6.94
CA HIS A 79 -8.57 -0.87 -8.01
C HIS A 79 -8.19 -0.36 -9.41
N TRP A 80 -8.18 0.95 -9.61
CA TRP A 80 -7.76 1.53 -10.90
C TRP A 80 -6.29 1.20 -11.20
N ARG A 81 -5.38 1.36 -10.24
CA ARG A 81 -3.95 1.00 -10.39
C ARG A 81 -3.75 -0.49 -10.66
N SER A 82 -4.52 -1.37 -9.99
CA SER A 82 -4.50 -2.81 -10.24
C SER A 82 -4.84 -3.17 -11.69
N TYR A 83 -5.77 -2.43 -12.29
CA TYR A 83 -6.19 -2.65 -13.67
C TYR A 83 -5.11 -2.19 -14.65
N GLU A 84 -4.53 -1.01 -14.43
CA GLU A 84 -3.41 -0.48 -15.22
C GLU A 84 -2.20 -1.42 -15.18
N SER A 85 -1.81 -1.91 -13.99
CA SER A 85 -0.65 -2.79 -13.82
C SER A 85 -0.83 -4.19 -14.42
N THR A 86 -2.05 -4.57 -14.79
CA THR A 86 -2.35 -5.84 -15.47
C THR A 86 -2.10 -5.74 -16.98
N THR A 87 -1.96 -4.52 -17.51
CA THR A 87 -1.89 -4.26 -18.96
C THR A 87 -0.49 -3.82 -19.43
N ALA A 88 0.49 -3.74 -18.52
CA ALA A 88 1.90 -3.38 -18.79
C ALA A 88 2.80 -4.63 -18.82
#